data_AF-A0A6N6LHC2-F1
#
_entry.id   AF-A0A6N6LHC2-F1
#
_cell.length_a   1.000
_cell.length_b   1.000
_cell.length_c   1.000
_cell.angle_alpha   90.00
_cell.angle_beta   90.00
_cell.angle_gamma   90.00
#
_symmetry.space_group_name_H-M   'P 1'
#
loop_
_entity.id
_entity.type
_entity.pdbx_description
1 polymer ?
#
loop_
_entity_poly.entity_id
_entity_poly.type
_entity_poly.pdbx_seq_one_letter_code
_entity_poly.pdbx_strand_id
1 'polypeptide(L)'
;MTCISVRPADGRFLVLSPVWPGEDASVLFDRNSGDYWVITPPARALVQHLVDAARPLPMAELQKHATPPDSPNTSLMIEELSALGILAMG
;
A
#
# COMPACT_ATOMS: atom_id res chain seq x y z
N MET A 1 -11.47 13.46 17.44
CA MET A 1 -11.42 13.05 16.03
C MET A 1 -10.18 12.19 15.89
N THR A 2 -10.35 10.87 15.86
CA THR A 2 -9.21 9.94 15.84
C THR A 2 -8.64 9.91 14.43
N CYS A 3 -7.37 10.29 14.27
CA CYS A 3 -6.70 10.26 12.98
C CYS A 3 -6.31 8.82 12.68
N ILE A 4 -6.96 8.19 11.68
CA ILE A 4 -6.60 6.84 11.25
C ILE A 4 -5.30 6.94 10.46
N SER A 5 -4.28 6.20 10.90
CA SER A 5 -3.01 6.04 10.23
C SER A 5 -2.94 4.67 9.54
N VAL A 6 -2.24 4.62 8.42
CA VAL A 6 -2.01 3.42 7.62
C VAL A 6 -0.52 3.12 7.61
N ARG A 7 -0.17 1.85 7.77
CA ARG A 7 1.21 1.35 7.79
C ARG A 7 1.27 -0.07 7.23
N PRO A 8 2.43 -0.59 6.83
CA PRO A 8 2.61 -2.03 6.68
C PRO A 8 2.16 -2.76 7.95
N ALA A 9 1.51 -3.92 7.81
CA ALA A 9 1.11 -4.71 8.96
C ALA A 9 2.33 -5.09 9.82
N ASP A 10 2.12 -5.23 11.14
CA ASP A 10 3.21 -5.49 12.06
C ASP A 10 3.95 -6.79 11.68
N GLY A 11 5.29 -6.73 11.67
CA GLY A 11 6.13 -7.85 11.26
C GLY A 11 6.28 -8.04 9.75
N ARG A 12 5.73 -7.18 8.90
CA ARG A 12 5.97 -7.20 7.44
C ARG A 12 7.23 -6.43 7.08
N PHE A 13 8.03 -6.99 6.16
CA PHE A 13 9.13 -6.28 5.50
C PHE A 13 8.88 -6.31 3.99
N LEU A 14 8.16 -5.29 3.52
CA LEU A 14 7.67 -5.23 2.15
C LEU A 14 8.72 -4.69 1.18
N VAL A 15 8.89 -5.38 0.04
CA VAL A 15 9.78 -4.98 -1.06
C VAL A 15 9.02 -5.07 -2.37
N LEU A 16 9.11 -4.02 -3.18
CA LEU A 16 8.51 -3.97 -4.51
C LEU A 16 9.48 -4.46 -5.57
N SER A 17 8.96 -5.17 -6.57
CA SER A 17 9.68 -5.47 -7.79
C SER A 17 10.06 -4.18 -8.53
N PRO A 18 11.04 -4.22 -9.46
CA PRO A 18 11.22 -3.15 -10.44
C PRO A 18 9.93 -2.88 -11.24
N VAL A 19 9.82 -1.68 -11.81
CA VAL A 19 8.80 -1.39 -12.83
C VAL A 19 9.33 -1.86 -14.17
N TRP A 20 8.64 -2.80 -14.80
CA TRP A 20 9.00 -3.29 -16.13
C TRP A 20 8.22 -2.53 -17.21
N PRO A 21 8.88 -2.09 -18.30
CA PRO A 21 8.19 -1.40 -19.39
C PRO A 21 7.11 -2.28 -20.02
N GLY A 22 5.90 -1.76 -20.15
CA GLY A 22 4.77 -2.45 -20.80
C GLY A 22 4.01 -3.44 -19.91
N GLU A 23 4.32 -3.52 -18.61
CA GLU A 23 3.57 -4.33 -17.66
C GLU A 23 2.64 -3.46 -16.80
N ASP A 24 1.39 -3.89 -16.66
CA ASP A 24 0.37 -3.25 -15.83
C ASP A 24 0.28 -3.86 -14.42
N ALA A 25 1.31 -4.58 -13.97
CA ALA A 25 1.33 -5.22 -12.67
C ALA A 25 2.71 -5.13 -12.02
N SER A 26 2.75 -5.35 -10.71
CA SER A 26 4.00 -5.42 -9.94
C SER A 26 3.91 -6.52 -8.90
N VAL A 27 5.07 -7.04 -8.50
CA VAL A 27 5.14 -8.02 -7.41
C VAL A 27 5.53 -7.31 -6.13
N LEU A 28 4.74 -7.50 -5.08
CA LEU A 28 5.05 -7.13 -3.71
C LEU A 28 5.51 -8.39 -2.97
N PHE A 29 6.67 -8.34 -2.35
CA PHE A 29 7.26 -9.45 -1.61
C PHE A 29 7.42 -9.09 -0.13
N ASP A 30 7.01 -9.98 0.77
CA ASP A 30 7.34 -9.87 2.20
C ASP A 30 8.57 -10.70 2.52
N ARG A 31 9.68 -10.04 2.88
CA ARG A 31 10.93 -10.71 3.24
C ARG A 31 10.84 -11.56 4.50
N ASN A 32 9.90 -11.27 5.38
CA ASN A 32 9.80 -11.99 6.65
C ASN A 32 9.05 -13.31 6.51
N SER A 33 7.95 -13.34 5.76
CA SER A 33 7.14 -14.55 5.56
C SER A 33 7.50 -15.34 4.29
N GLY A 34 8.06 -14.67 3.27
CA GLY A 34 8.21 -15.23 1.93
C GLY A 34 6.94 -15.13 1.07
N ASP A 35 5.87 -14.49 1.57
CA ASP A 35 4.65 -14.25 0.81
C ASP A 35 4.91 -13.28 -0.35
N TYR A 36 4.12 -13.43 -1.41
CA TYR A 36 4.09 -12.47 -2.50
C TYR A 36 2.67 -12.19 -2.98
N TRP A 37 2.47 -10.97 -3.48
CA TRP A 37 1.21 -10.53 -4.08
C TRP A 37 1.49 -9.87 -5.42
N VAL A 38 0.59 -10.09 -6.38
CA VAL A 38 0.55 -9.30 -7.62
C VAL A 38 -0.37 -8.13 -7.39
N ILE A 39 0.15 -6.91 -7.55
CA ILE A 39 -0.56 -5.68 -7.27
C ILE A 39 -0.67 -4.81 -8.53
N THR A 40 -1.76 -4.06 -8.60
CA THR A 40 -2.03 -3.10 -9.67
C THR A 40 -1.16 -1.85 -9.53
N PRO A 41 -1.06 -0.99 -10.56
CA PRO A 41 -0.26 0.23 -10.48
C PRO A 41 -0.73 1.21 -9.37
N PRO A 42 -2.04 1.40 -9.12
CA PRO A 42 -2.51 2.18 -7.98
C PRO A 42 -2.07 1.62 -6.62
N ALA A 43 -2.18 0.29 -6.43
CA ALA A 43 -1.75 -0.36 -5.20
C ALA A 43 -0.22 -0.27 -5.01
N ARG A 44 0.54 -0.36 -6.11
CA ARG A 44 1.98 -0.13 -6.09
C ARG A 44 2.32 1.26 -5.60
N ALA A 45 1.70 2.29 -6.17
CA ALA A 45 1.96 3.68 -5.77
C ALA A 45 1.67 3.91 -4.28
N LEU A 46 0.56 3.35 -3.79
CA LEU A 46 0.20 3.40 -2.37
C LEU A 46 1.23 2.72 -1.47
N VAL A 47 1.61 1.48 -1.79
CA VAL A 47 2.58 0.71 -1.00
C VAL A 47 3.97 1.35 -1.05
N GLN A 48 4.40 1.84 -2.22
CA GLN A 48 5.67 2.54 -2.37
C GLN A 48 5.72 3.76 -1.46
N HIS A 49 4.66 4.58 -1.45
CA HIS A 49 4.58 5.75 -0.60
C HIS A 49 4.65 5.40 0.90
N LEU A 50 4.02 4.30 1.32
CA LEU A 50 4.09 3.81 2.70
C LEU A 50 5.48 3.27 3.09
N VAL A 51 6.13 2.54 2.17
CA VAL A 51 7.49 2.00 2.39
C VAL A 51 8.51 3.14 2.47
N ASP A 52 8.38 4.16 1.62
CA ASP A 52 9.31 5.30 1.57
C ASP A 52 9.13 6.28 2.74
N ALA A 53 7.90 6.44 3.25
CA ALA A 53 7.61 7.38 4.32
C ALA A 53 8.31 7.05 5.65
N ALA A 54 8.78 5.81 5.83
CA ALA A 54 9.42 5.29 7.05
C ALA A 54 8.60 5.51 8.35
N ARG A 55 7.33 5.88 8.22
CA ARG A 55 6.38 6.18 9.30
C ARG A 55 4.95 5.88 8.86
N PRO A 56 4.03 5.59 9.79
CA PRO A 56 2.61 5.51 9.47
C PRO A 56 2.11 6.81 8.85
N LEU A 57 1.29 6.71 7.80
CA LEU A 57 0.72 7.87 7.10
C LEU A 57 -0.76 8.04 7.45
N PRO A 58 -1.22 9.26 7.78
CA PRO A 58 -2.64 9.55 7.92
C PRO A 58 -3.43 9.17 6.66
N MET A 59 -4.60 8.55 6.83
CA MET A 59 -5.48 8.19 5.71
C MET A 59 -5.84 9.42 4.84
N ALA A 60 -6.01 10.59 5.47
CA ALA A 60 -6.28 11.84 4.77
C ALA A 60 -5.09 12.35 3.91
N GLU A 61 -3.86 11.95 4.23
CA GLU A 61 -2.68 12.25 3.39
C GLU A 61 -2.63 11.31 2.18
N LEU A 62 -2.92 10.02 2.40
CA LEU A 62 -3.00 9.03 1.33
C LEU A 62 -4.08 9.35 0.29
N GLN A 63 -5.24 9.84 0.74
CA GLN A 63 -6.32 10.26 -0.16
C GLN A 63 -5.91 11.44 -1.06
N LYS A 64 -5.10 12.37 -0.55
CA LYS A 64 -4.58 13.51 -1.35
C LYS A 64 -3.59 13.09 -2.43
N HIS A 65 -2.85 12.01 -2.19
CA HIS A 65 -1.85 11.47 -3.13
C HIS A 65 -2.42 10.44 -4.10
N ALA A 66 -3.61 9.90 -3.82
CA ALA A 66 -4.33 9.10 -4.79
C ALA A 66 -4.62 9.97 -6.02
N THR A 67 -4.24 9.50 -7.21
CA THR A 67 -4.64 10.18 -8.44
C THR A 67 -5.60 9.26 -9.19
N PRO A 68 -6.85 9.70 -9.44
CA PRO A 68 -7.42 10.99 -9.06
C PRO A 68 -7.74 11.11 -7.54
N PRO A 69 -7.67 12.32 -6.95
CA PRO A 69 -7.70 12.62 -5.50
C PRO A 69 -9.00 12.31 -4.76
N ASP A 70 -10.02 11.84 -5.47
CA ASP A 70 -11.31 11.42 -4.91
C ASP A 70 -11.74 10.06 -5.45
N SER A 71 -10.79 9.19 -5.86
CA SER A 71 -11.16 7.86 -6.29
C SER A 71 -11.72 7.09 -5.08
N PRO A 72 -13.00 6.64 -5.09
CA PRO A 72 -13.54 5.75 -4.05
C PRO A 72 -12.74 4.44 -3.94
N ASN A 73 -11.86 4.21 -4.90
CA ASN A 73 -10.96 3.07 -4.99
C ASN A 73 -9.84 3.09 -3.93
N THR A 74 -9.41 4.24 -3.41
CA THR A 74 -8.27 4.27 -2.46
C THR A 74 -8.64 3.67 -1.11
N SER A 75 -9.80 4.04 -0.56
CA SER A 75 -10.28 3.47 0.71
C SER A 75 -10.55 1.98 0.56
N LEU A 76 -11.24 1.58 -0.51
CA LEU A 76 -11.49 0.16 -0.81
C LEU A 76 -10.18 -0.63 -0.95
N MET A 77 -9.19 -0.08 -1.64
CA MET A 77 -7.88 -0.71 -1.81
C MET A 77 -7.12 -0.83 -0.49
N ILE A 78 -7.17 0.18 0.39
CA ILE A 78 -6.59 0.09 1.74
C ILE A 78 -7.29 -1.01 2.53
N GLU A 79 -8.62 -1.12 2.43
CA GLU A 79 -9.40 -2.18 3.08
C GLU A 79 -9.02 -3.56 2.54
N GLU A 80 -8.92 -3.73 1.22
CA GLU A 80 -8.51 -4.97 0.56
C GLU A 80 -7.09 -5.40 0.97
N LEU A 81 -6.13 -4.47 0.93
CA LEU A 81 -4.75 -4.73 1.36
C LEU A 81 -4.66 -5.02 2.86
N SER A 82 -5.53 -4.41 3.67
CA SER A 82 -5.63 -4.72 5.11
C SER A 82 -6.23 -6.10 5.35
N ALA A 83 -7.27 -6.49 4.58
CA ALA A 83 -7.88 -7.81 4.64
C ALA A 83 -6.91 -8.93 4.25
N LEU A 84 -5.95 -8.65 3.36
CA LEU A 84 -4.85 -9.54 3.01
C LEU A 84 -3.71 -9.54 4.05
N GLY A 85 -3.80 -8.73 5.11
CA GLY A 85 -2.77 -8.61 6.13
C GLY A 85 -1.46 -7.98 5.62
N ILE A 86 -1.56 -7.18 4.55
CA ILE A 86 -0.43 -6.41 3.98
C ILE A 86 -0.30 -5.09 4.74
N LEU A 87 -1.42 -4.41 4.99
CA LEU A 87 -1.48 -3.14 5.71
C LEU A 87 -2.21 -3.28 7.05
N ALA A 88 -1.96 -2.35 7.95
CA ALA A 88 -2.70 -2.18 9.20
C ALA A 88 -3.17 -0.72 9.35
N MET A 89 -4.35 -0.57 9.96
CA MET A 89 -4.94 0.72 10.33
C MET A 89 -4.90 0.88 11.84
N GLY A 90 -4.51 2.07 12.33
CA GLY A 90 -4.40 2.36 13.76
C GLY A 90 -4.38 3.84 14.09
#